data_AF-A0A0F9QL12-F1
#
_entry.id   AF-A0A0F9QL12-F1
#
_cell.length_a   1.000
_cell.length_b   1.000
_cell.length_c   1.000
_cell.angle_alpha   90.00
_cell.angle_beta   90.00
_cell.angle_gamma   90.00
#
_symmetry.space_group_name_H-M   'P 1'
#
loop_
_entity.id
_entity.type
_entity.pdbx_description
1 polymer ?
#
loop_
_entity_poly.entity_id
_entity_poly.type
_entity_poly.pdbx_seq_one_letter_code
_entity_poly.pdbx_strand_id
1 'polypeptide(L)'
;MSLIRVVNTVLLTSALTLVAGTIVMADDKPYTVTNGNELDAASYKGFKLFRNFCARCHGTYGQGMVGPNLADSLKVITKEEFFHTVEHGKTGTIGMMPPWSTNKKVMKSRDEIYSYLKARSDGAIGEVKPKKAK
;
A
#
# COMPACT_ATOMS: atom_id res chain seq x y z
N MET A 1 -32.59 -31.32 72.52
CA MET A 1 -32.11 -30.04 71.96
C MET A 1 -31.32 -30.34 70.70
N SER A 2 -31.71 -29.72 69.60
CA SER A 2 -31.42 -30.14 68.22
C SER A 2 -29.94 -30.06 67.79
N LEU A 3 -29.50 -31.12 67.11
CA LEU A 3 -28.33 -31.15 66.24
C LEU A 3 -28.64 -30.35 64.97
N ILE A 4 -27.86 -29.31 64.67
CA ILE A 4 -27.96 -28.51 63.44
C ILE A 4 -26.93 -29.00 62.43
N ARG A 5 -27.43 -29.14 61.19
CA ARG A 5 -26.81 -29.74 60.01
C ARG A 5 -25.76 -28.83 59.35
N VAL A 6 -24.78 -29.51 58.75
CA VAL A 6 -23.87 -29.11 57.66
C VAL A 6 -24.49 -28.12 56.68
N VAL A 7 -23.78 -27.03 56.36
CA VAL A 7 -23.63 -26.55 54.96
C VAL A 7 -22.28 -25.87 54.79
N ASN A 8 -21.43 -26.49 53.97
CA ASN A 8 -20.15 -25.96 53.49
C ASN A 8 -20.44 -25.06 52.28
N THR A 9 -20.47 -23.74 52.47
CA THR A 9 -20.79 -22.79 51.38
C THR A 9 -19.51 -22.46 50.59
N VAL A 10 -19.37 -23.12 49.44
CA VAL A 10 -18.37 -22.82 48.41
C VAL A 10 -18.65 -21.43 47.84
N LEU A 11 -17.72 -20.48 48.03
CA LEU A 11 -17.73 -19.21 47.32
C LEU A 11 -17.37 -19.45 45.85
N LEU A 12 -18.37 -19.34 44.96
CA LEU A 12 -18.17 -19.32 43.51
C LEU A 12 -17.42 -18.03 43.11
N THR A 13 -16.18 -18.19 42.65
CA THR A 13 -15.43 -17.14 41.95
C THR A 13 -15.98 -16.96 40.54
N SER A 14 -16.62 -15.83 40.27
CA SER A 14 -16.98 -15.42 38.90
C SER A 14 -15.75 -14.79 38.24
N ALA A 15 -15.00 -15.59 37.49
CA ALA A 15 -13.92 -15.11 36.65
C ALA A 15 -14.52 -14.37 35.43
N LEU A 16 -14.46 -13.04 35.45
CA LEU A 16 -14.76 -12.20 34.29
C LEU A 16 -13.61 -12.39 33.28
N THR A 17 -13.81 -13.22 32.28
CA THR A 17 -12.88 -13.39 31.16
C THR A 17 -12.91 -12.14 30.28
N LEU A 18 -11.90 -11.28 30.44
CA LEU A 18 -11.55 -10.28 29.41
C LEU A 18 -11.18 -11.06 28.14
N VAL A 19 -12.07 -11.07 27.15
CA VAL A 19 -11.68 -11.43 25.79
C VAL A 19 -10.82 -10.29 25.27
N ALA A 20 -9.51 -10.44 25.40
CA ALA A 20 -8.53 -9.58 24.72
C ALA A 20 -8.62 -9.88 23.21
N GLY A 21 -9.58 -9.25 22.54
CA GLY A 21 -9.60 -9.19 21.09
C GLY A 21 -8.36 -8.44 20.62
N THR A 22 -7.54 -9.09 19.81
CA THR A 22 -6.43 -8.43 19.13
C THR A 22 -7.01 -7.36 18.19
N ILE A 23 -6.82 -6.09 18.53
CA ILE A 23 -7.02 -4.99 17.59
C ILE A 23 -5.91 -5.13 16.56
N VAL A 24 -6.21 -5.77 15.43
CA VAL A 24 -5.32 -5.76 14.27
C VAL A 24 -5.46 -4.37 13.67
N MET A 25 -4.51 -3.49 13.95
CA MET A 25 -4.43 -2.20 13.26
C MET A 25 -4.24 -2.50 11.77
N ALA A 26 -5.22 -2.12 10.95
CA ALA A 26 -5.08 -2.19 9.51
C ALA A 26 -3.84 -1.39 9.13
N ASP A 27 -2.90 -2.05 8.44
CA ASP A 27 -1.73 -1.42 7.84
C ASP A 27 -2.22 -0.24 6.98
N ASP A 28 -1.77 1.00 7.27
CA ASP A 28 -2.21 2.25 6.63
C ASP A 28 -1.67 2.33 5.18
N LYS A 29 -2.06 1.35 4.37
CA LYS A 29 -1.66 1.21 2.98
C LYS A 29 -2.27 2.37 2.19
N PRO A 30 -1.50 3.03 1.31
CA PRO A 30 -1.99 4.16 0.53
C PRO A 30 -2.91 3.74 -0.63
N TYR A 31 -3.39 2.49 -0.63
CA TYR A 31 -4.20 1.89 -1.67
C TYR A 31 -5.16 0.85 -1.07
N THR A 32 -6.23 0.55 -1.80
CA THR A 32 -7.10 -0.61 -1.55
C THR A 32 -7.22 -1.45 -2.81
N VAL A 33 -7.21 -2.77 -2.62
CA VAL A 33 -7.41 -3.75 -3.70
C VAL A 33 -8.60 -4.64 -3.37
N THR A 34 -9.51 -4.78 -4.32
CA THR A 34 -10.59 -5.78 -4.31
C THR A 34 -10.41 -6.76 -5.48
N ASN A 35 -10.99 -7.96 -5.36
CA ASN A 35 -11.03 -8.96 -6.44
C ASN A 35 -9.64 -9.25 -7.09
N GLY A 36 -8.57 -9.16 -6.30
CA GLY A 36 -7.19 -9.44 -6.70
C GLY A 36 -6.50 -8.42 -7.61
N ASN A 37 -7.22 -7.54 -8.32
CA ASN A 37 -6.60 -6.50 -9.16
C ASN A 37 -7.45 -5.24 -9.40
N GLU A 38 -8.51 -5.04 -8.63
CA GLU A 38 -9.35 -3.86 -8.72
C GLU A 38 -8.89 -2.82 -7.70
N LEU A 39 -8.40 -1.69 -8.20
CA LEU A 39 -7.87 -0.60 -7.38
C LEU A 39 -8.97 0.38 -7.00
N ASP A 40 -8.83 0.98 -5.82
CA ASP A 40 -9.58 2.19 -5.46
C ASP A 40 -9.43 3.29 -6.53
N ALA A 41 -10.31 4.29 -6.48
CA ALA A 41 -10.35 5.34 -7.50
C ALA A 41 -9.05 6.16 -7.60
N ALA A 42 -8.36 6.40 -6.48
CA ALA A 42 -7.11 7.16 -6.43
C ALA A 42 -5.96 6.35 -7.03
N SER A 43 -5.76 5.12 -6.57
CA SER A 43 -4.75 4.21 -7.11
C SER A 43 -4.98 3.89 -8.59
N TYR A 44 -6.24 3.74 -9.03
CA TYR A 44 -6.56 3.57 -10.45
C TYR A 44 -6.26 4.82 -11.28
N LYS A 45 -6.47 6.02 -10.73
CA LYS A 45 -6.01 7.28 -11.36
C LYS A 45 -4.49 7.31 -11.49
N GLY A 46 -3.78 6.84 -10.46
CA GLY A 46 -2.33 6.64 -10.46
C GLY A 46 -1.84 5.75 -11.59
N PHE A 47 -2.47 4.60 -11.79
CA PHE A 47 -2.20 3.70 -12.92
C PHE A 47 -2.29 4.43 -14.27
N LYS A 48 -3.37 5.19 -14.51
CA LYS A 48 -3.55 5.92 -15.77
C LYS A 48 -2.45 6.96 -16.00
N LEU A 49 -2.07 7.69 -14.96
CA LEU A 49 -0.99 8.68 -15.05
C LEU A 49 0.37 8.01 -15.27
N PHE A 50 0.67 6.93 -14.55
CA PHE A 50 1.87 6.13 -14.74
C PHE A 50 1.99 5.65 -16.20
N ARG A 51 0.88 5.12 -16.76
CA ARG A 51 0.82 4.68 -18.16
C ARG A 51 1.14 5.78 -19.16
N ASN A 52 0.72 7.00 -18.89
CA ASN A 52 0.90 8.13 -19.79
C ASN A 52 2.31 8.72 -19.73
N PHE A 53 2.94 8.74 -18.54
CA PHE A 53 4.17 9.52 -18.33
C PHE A 53 5.41 8.67 -18.03
N CYS A 54 5.26 7.53 -17.37
CA CYS A 54 6.40 6.81 -16.78
C CYS A 54 6.68 5.47 -17.49
N ALA A 55 5.62 4.83 -17.99
CA ALA A 55 5.68 3.46 -18.47
C ALA A 55 6.55 3.25 -19.72
N ARG A 56 6.86 4.32 -20.47
CA ARG A 56 7.76 4.25 -21.63
C ARG A 56 9.17 3.80 -21.23
N CYS A 57 9.62 4.16 -20.02
CA CYS A 57 10.94 3.78 -19.52
C CYS A 57 10.85 2.66 -18.48
N HIS A 58 9.82 2.67 -17.63
CA HIS A 58 9.69 1.73 -16.51
C HIS A 58 8.83 0.49 -16.80
N GLY A 59 8.49 0.25 -18.07
CA GLY A 59 7.66 -0.87 -18.49
C GLY A 59 6.16 -0.62 -18.28
N THR A 60 5.33 -1.46 -18.90
CA THR A 60 3.88 -1.27 -18.98
C THR A 60 3.21 -1.15 -17.61
N TYR A 61 3.70 -1.91 -16.62
CA TYR A 61 3.14 -1.98 -15.27
C TYR A 61 4.14 -1.56 -14.18
N GLY A 62 5.35 -1.13 -14.54
CA GLY A 62 6.40 -0.74 -13.57
C GLY A 62 7.49 -1.81 -13.37
N GLN A 63 7.45 -2.90 -14.13
CA GLN A 63 8.37 -4.03 -14.02
C GLN A 63 9.79 -3.76 -14.55
N GLY A 64 10.05 -2.54 -15.04
CA GLY A 64 11.34 -2.13 -15.60
C GLY A 64 11.46 -2.39 -17.10
N MET A 65 12.30 -1.59 -17.75
CA MET A 65 12.71 -1.75 -19.15
C MET A 65 14.04 -1.01 -19.35
N VAL A 66 13.98 0.25 -19.82
CA VAL A 66 15.15 1.13 -19.90
C VAL A 66 15.48 1.70 -18.51
N GLY A 67 14.43 2.06 -17.76
CA GLY A 67 14.51 2.41 -16.34
C GLY A 67 14.34 1.18 -15.45
N PRO A 68 14.65 1.32 -14.15
CA PRO A 68 14.58 0.21 -13.19
C PRO A 68 13.15 -0.27 -12.96
N ASN A 69 13.05 -1.49 -12.41
CA ASN A 69 11.80 -2.01 -11.85
C ASN A 69 11.40 -1.16 -10.64
N LEU A 70 10.25 -0.49 -10.75
CA LEU A 70 9.75 0.40 -9.71
C LEU A 70 9.09 -0.37 -8.57
N ALA A 71 8.51 -1.53 -8.83
CA ALA A 71 7.96 -2.37 -7.76
C ALA A 71 9.08 -2.81 -6.80
N ASP A 72 10.27 -3.12 -7.31
CA ASP A 72 11.43 -3.42 -6.48
C ASP A 72 12.03 -2.16 -5.85
N SER A 73 12.12 -1.05 -6.59
CA SER A 73 12.65 0.21 -6.07
C SER A 73 11.86 0.71 -4.85
N LEU A 74 10.52 0.60 -4.86
CA LEU A 74 9.66 1.03 -3.75
C LEU A 74 9.71 0.10 -2.51
N LYS A 75 10.48 -0.98 -2.55
CA LYS A 75 10.81 -1.78 -1.35
C LYS A 75 11.96 -1.15 -0.56
N VAL A 76 12.78 -0.34 -1.21
CA VAL A 76 14.02 0.22 -0.62
C VAL A 76 13.96 1.72 -0.41
N ILE A 77 13.25 2.46 -1.27
CA ILE A 77 13.15 3.92 -1.15
C ILE A 77 11.93 4.35 -0.34
N THR A 78 12.03 5.48 0.33
CA THR A 78 10.91 6.11 1.03
C THR A 78 9.97 6.84 0.06
N LYS A 79 8.79 7.25 0.55
CA LYS A 79 7.85 8.07 -0.23
C LYS A 79 8.45 9.44 -0.56
N GLU A 80 9.20 10.03 0.37
CA GLU A 80 9.87 11.31 0.22
C GLU A 80 10.95 11.22 -0.86
N GLU A 81 11.76 10.16 -0.86
CA GLU A 81 12.76 9.90 -1.90
C GLU A 81 12.13 9.70 -3.27
N PHE A 82 10.99 8.97 -3.33
CA PHE A 82 10.19 8.84 -4.54
C PHE A 82 9.72 10.22 -5.04
N PHE A 83 9.16 11.06 -4.18
CA PHE A 83 8.69 12.40 -4.55
C PHE A 83 9.83 13.31 -5.02
N HIS A 84 10.95 13.30 -4.30
CA HIS A 84 12.13 14.06 -4.67
C HIS A 84 12.66 13.63 -6.04
N THR A 85 12.73 12.32 -6.28
CA THR A 85 13.19 11.76 -7.57
C THR A 85 12.23 12.14 -8.70
N VAL A 86 10.91 12.02 -8.51
CA VAL A 86 9.92 12.43 -9.52
C VAL A 86 10.04 13.93 -9.83
N GLU A 87 10.25 14.76 -8.83
CA GLU A 87 10.34 16.21 -9.01
C GLU A 87 11.60 16.65 -9.74
N HIS A 88 12.75 16.18 -9.28
CA HIS A 88 14.06 16.66 -9.72
C HIS A 88 14.71 15.77 -10.79
N GLY A 89 14.10 14.63 -11.10
CA GLY A 89 14.72 13.63 -11.96
C GLY A 89 15.86 12.90 -11.22
N LYS A 90 16.56 12.04 -11.95
CA LYS A 90 17.74 11.33 -11.43
C LYS A 90 18.62 10.87 -12.59
N THR A 91 19.90 11.20 -12.52
CA THR A 91 20.93 10.59 -13.36
C THR A 91 21.52 9.40 -12.63
N GLY A 92 21.60 8.26 -13.29
CA GLY A 92 22.22 7.05 -12.79
C GLY A 92 23.08 6.39 -13.86
N THR A 93 23.65 5.25 -13.51
CA THR A 93 24.51 4.44 -14.40
C THR A 93 23.79 3.96 -15.67
N ILE A 94 22.47 3.76 -15.60
CA ILE A 94 21.65 3.26 -16.71
C ILE A 94 20.97 4.36 -17.54
N GLY A 95 21.20 5.64 -17.20
CA GLY A 95 20.65 6.77 -17.94
C GLY A 95 20.09 7.87 -17.04
N MET A 96 19.25 8.73 -17.63
CA MET A 96 18.68 9.89 -16.97
C MET A 96 17.16 9.83 -16.96
N MET A 97 16.56 9.89 -15.77
CA MET A 97 15.14 10.19 -15.59
C MET A 97 14.96 11.72 -15.60
N PRO A 98 14.13 12.29 -16.50
CA PRO A 98 13.91 13.72 -16.54
C PRO A 98 13.14 14.20 -15.29
N PRO A 99 13.33 15.47 -14.88
CA PRO A 99 12.50 16.09 -13.84
C PRO A 99 11.06 16.28 -14.31
N TRP A 100 10.10 16.11 -13.40
CA TRP A 100 8.68 16.34 -13.68
C TRP A 100 8.12 17.60 -13.00
N SER A 101 8.96 18.41 -12.35
CA SER A 101 8.55 19.62 -11.61
C SER A 101 7.66 20.58 -12.42
N THR A 102 7.84 20.67 -13.74
CA THR A 102 7.03 21.55 -14.62
C THR A 102 5.73 20.90 -15.11
N ASN A 103 5.57 19.58 -14.97
CA ASN A 103 4.37 18.86 -15.38
C ASN A 103 3.32 18.86 -14.26
N LYS A 104 2.41 19.84 -14.32
CA LYS A 104 1.33 20.00 -13.33
C LYS A 104 0.48 18.74 -13.10
N LYS A 105 0.28 17.89 -14.12
CA LYS A 105 -0.54 16.67 -13.97
C LYS A 105 0.19 15.62 -13.15
N VAL A 106 1.49 15.43 -13.37
CA VAL A 106 2.32 14.52 -12.58
C VAL A 106 2.46 15.05 -11.16
N MET A 107 2.84 16.33 -11.00
CA MET A 107 3.12 16.91 -9.69
C MET A 107 1.91 16.94 -8.75
N LYS A 108 0.72 17.25 -9.28
CA LYS A 108 -0.53 17.23 -8.49
C LYS A 108 -1.06 15.83 -8.20
N SER A 109 -0.45 14.78 -8.75
CA SER A 109 -0.95 13.42 -8.59
C SER A 109 0.16 12.40 -8.31
N ARG A 110 1.24 12.87 -7.65
CA ARG A 110 2.33 12.00 -7.22
C ARG A 110 1.88 11.00 -6.17
N ASP A 111 0.97 11.39 -5.29
CA ASP A 111 0.36 10.49 -4.30
C ASP A 111 -0.34 9.32 -4.99
N GLU A 112 -1.21 9.57 -5.97
CA GLU A 112 -1.92 8.49 -6.66
C GLU A 112 -0.96 7.59 -7.45
N ILE A 113 0.05 8.16 -8.10
CA ILE A 113 1.09 7.38 -8.79
C ILE A 113 1.84 6.51 -7.78
N TYR A 114 2.19 7.05 -6.62
CA TYR A 114 2.84 6.31 -5.53
C TYR A 114 1.94 5.18 -5.03
N SER A 115 0.65 5.45 -4.76
CA SER A 115 -0.32 4.43 -4.34
C SER A 115 -0.38 3.26 -5.32
N TYR A 116 -0.46 3.53 -6.62
CA TYR A 116 -0.44 2.49 -7.65
C TYR A 116 0.85 1.66 -7.63
N LEU A 117 2.01 2.32 -7.59
CA LEU A 117 3.30 1.64 -7.58
C LEU A 117 3.55 0.87 -6.28
N LYS A 118 3.04 1.38 -5.15
CA LYS A 118 3.14 0.70 -3.86
C LYS A 118 2.27 -0.55 -3.82
N ALA A 119 1.06 -0.51 -4.41
CA ALA A 119 0.24 -1.70 -4.60
C ALA A 119 0.95 -2.79 -5.43
N ARG A 120 1.75 -2.39 -6.44
CA ARG A 120 2.61 -3.33 -7.19
C ARG A 120 3.77 -3.85 -6.34
N SER A 121 4.48 -2.95 -5.66
CA SER A 121 5.64 -3.26 -4.84
C SER A 121 5.33 -4.27 -3.74
N ASP A 122 4.16 -4.14 -3.13
CA ASP A 122 3.64 -5.04 -2.10
C ASP A 122 3.04 -6.34 -2.68
N GLY A 123 3.05 -6.53 -4.00
CA GLY A 123 2.51 -7.70 -4.68
C GLY A 123 0.98 -7.77 -4.74
N ALA A 124 0.27 -6.72 -4.33
CA ALA A 124 -1.18 -6.75 -4.13
C ALA A 124 -2.00 -6.90 -5.43
N ILE A 125 -1.44 -6.55 -6.60
CA ILE A 125 -2.13 -6.61 -7.91
C ILE A 125 -1.34 -7.34 -9.01
N GLY A 126 -0.26 -8.06 -8.67
CA GLY A 126 0.61 -8.78 -9.63
C GLY A 126 1.17 -7.88 -10.75
N GLU A 127 1.39 -8.43 -11.95
CA GLU A 127 1.80 -7.69 -13.16
C GLU A 127 0.71 -7.72 -14.27
N VAL A 128 -0.54 -7.53 -13.88
CA VAL A 128 -1.69 -7.49 -14.82
C VAL A 128 -2.30 -6.10 -14.95
N LYS A 129 -3.04 -5.81 -16.02
CA LYS A 129 -3.80 -4.55 -16.14
C LYS A 129 -4.80 -4.44 -14.98
N PRO A 130 -4.71 -3.40 -14.12
CA PRO A 130 -5.66 -3.24 -13.04
C PRO A 130 -6.99 -2.74 -13.59
N LYS A 131 -8.05 -3.02 -12.84
CA LYS A 131 -9.38 -2.45 -13.04
C LYS A 131 -9.65 -1.42 -11.94
N LYS A 132 -10.68 -0.60 -12.13
CA LYS A 132 -11.20 0.25 -11.05
C LYS A 132 -12.24 -0.58 -10.29
N ALA A 133 -12.16 -0.58 -8.96
CA ALA A 133 -13.23 -1.11 -8.12
C ALA A 133 -14.55 -0.36 -8.44
N LYS A 134 -15.66 -1.11 -8.41
CA LYS A 134 -17.00 -0.58 -8.68
C LYS A 134 -17.51 0.26 -7.52
#